data_AF-A0A353MAE2-F1
#
_entry.id   AF-A0A353MAE2-F1
#
_cell.length_a   1.000
_cell.length_b   1.000
_cell.length_c   1.000
_cell.angle_alpha   90.00
_cell.angle_beta   90.00
_cell.angle_gamma   90.00
#
_symmetry.space_group_name_H-M   'P 1'
#
loop_
_entity.id
_entity.type
_entity.pdbx_description
1 polymer ?
#
loop_
_entity_poly.entity_id
_entity_poly.type
_entity_poly.pdbx_seq_one_letter_code
_entity_poly.pdbx_strand_id
1 'polypeptide(L)'
;MKKTAMITASLLLASAAGAEEITCRGNIISIQGEGLVARKHRFEISGVTGNDVNEVVENCRRIAVERQNKAARRNPGGNFRKFSDLELECTKGSEKFEIRRLIKTD
;
A
#
# COMPACT_ATOMS: atom_id res chain seq x y z
N MET A 1 7.75 62.66 9.65
CA MET A 1 6.76 61.90 10.45
C MET A 1 5.68 61.37 9.51
N LYS A 2 5.26 60.11 9.72
CA LYS A 2 4.09 59.40 9.14
C LYS A 2 4.29 58.92 7.69
N LYS A 3 3.96 57.69 7.30
CA LYS A 3 3.42 56.49 7.96
C LYS A 3 3.68 55.33 6.97
N THR A 4 4.51 54.37 7.33
CA THR A 4 4.67 53.13 6.55
C THR A 4 3.48 52.23 6.83
N ALA A 5 2.64 51.99 5.83
CA ALA A 5 1.50 51.09 5.96
C ALA A 5 2.02 49.64 6.04
N MET A 6 2.01 49.07 7.24
CA MET A 6 2.12 47.63 7.43
C MET A 6 0.82 46.99 6.96
N ILE A 7 0.84 46.35 5.79
CA ILE A 7 -0.21 45.44 5.36
C ILE A 7 0.06 44.12 6.07
N THR A 8 -0.69 43.87 7.14
CA THR A 8 -0.77 42.58 7.83
C THR A 8 -1.26 41.51 6.86
N ALA A 9 -0.35 40.64 6.43
CA ALA A 9 -0.65 39.41 5.74
C ALA A 9 -1.31 38.43 6.73
N SER A 10 -2.64 38.43 6.75
CA SER A 10 -3.39 37.37 7.42
C SER A 10 -3.17 36.07 6.64
N LEU A 11 -2.23 35.25 7.13
CA LEU A 11 -2.09 33.85 6.73
C LEU A 11 -3.41 33.14 7.01
N LEU A 12 -4.20 32.93 5.95
CA LEU A 12 -5.21 31.88 5.89
C LEU A 12 -4.48 30.54 5.91
N LEU A 13 -4.10 30.08 7.10
CA LEU A 13 -3.87 28.67 7.35
C LEU A 13 -5.23 27.99 7.26
N ALA A 14 -5.66 27.73 6.02
CA ALA A 14 -6.68 26.76 5.72
C ALA A 14 -6.14 25.42 6.24
N SER A 15 -6.51 25.09 7.48
CA SER A 15 -6.42 23.75 8.01
C SER A 15 -7.31 22.88 7.14
N ALA A 16 -6.73 22.39 6.05
CA ALA A 16 -7.26 21.27 5.29
C ALA A 16 -7.30 20.11 6.28
N ALA A 17 -8.44 19.93 6.93
CA ALA A 17 -8.87 18.64 7.46
C ALA A 17 -9.13 17.73 6.26
N GLY A 18 -8.09 17.47 5.45
CA GLY A 18 -8.09 16.39 4.50
C GLY A 18 -8.07 15.11 5.32
N ALA A 19 -9.03 14.22 5.07
CA ALA A 19 -8.98 12.87 5.60
C ALA A 19 -7.56 12.34 5.41
N GLU A 20 -6.89 11.95 6.50
CA GLU A 20 -5.52 11.47 6.43
C GLU A 20 -5.48 10.24 5.51
N GLU A 21 -4.83 10.38 4.37
CA GLU A 21 -4.64 9.29 3.41
C GLU A 21 -3.57 8.34 3.92
N ILE A 22 -3.84 7.04 3.82
CA ILE A 22 -2.86 5.99 4.06
C ILE A 22 -2.12 5.72 2.74
N THR A 23 -0.80 5.78 2.80
CA THR A 23 0.08 5.30 1.72
C THR A 23 0.84 4.07 2.21
N CYS A 24 0.69 2.94 1.52
CA CYS A 24 1.38 1.69 1.83
C CYS A 24 2.33 1.30 0.70
N ARG A 25 3.58 1.04 1.04
CA ARG A 25 4.61 0.54 0.12
C ARG A 25 5.09 -0.80 0.60
N GLY A 26 5.22 -1.75 -0.31
CA GLY A 26 5.59 -3.08 0.14
C GLY A 26 5.73 -4.10 -0.97
N ASN A 27 5.69 -5.36 -0.54
CA ASN A 27 5.92 -6.50 -1.39
C ASN A 27 4.85 -7.57 -1.21
N ILE A 28 4.42 -8.14 -2.33
CA ILE A 28 3.72 -9.43 -2.37
C ILE A 28 4.75 -10.46 -2.81
N ILE A 29 4.92 -11.50 -2.00
CA ILE A 29 5.86 -12.58 -2.24
C ILE A 29 5.03 -13.81 -2.61
N SER A 30 5.08 -14.19 -3.89
CA SER A 30 4.46 -15.42 -4.37
C SER A 30 5.42 -16.59 -4.14
N ILE A 31 4.88 -17.68 -3.60
CA ILE A 31 5.65 -18.88 -3.25
C ILE A 31 5.25 -20.03 -4.19
N GLN A 32 6.25 -20.79 -4.63
CA GLN A 32 6.09 -22.03 -5.40
C GLN A 32 6.52 -23.26 -4.59
N GLY A 33 5.83 -24.37 -4.81
CA GLY A 33 6.24 -25.71 -4.35
C GLY A 33 6.55 -25.78 -2.86
N GLU A 34 7.76 -26.24 -2.52
CA GLU A 34 8.25 -26.50 -1.16
C GLU A 34 8.59 -25.24 -0.35
N GLY A 35 8.26 -24.03 -0.82
CA GLY A 35 8.56 -22.79 -0.11
C GLY A 35 9.55 -21.88 -0.86
N LEU A 36 9.81 -22.17 -2.14
CA LEU A 36 10.68 -21.33 -2.96
C LEU A 36 9.95 -20.03 -3.31
N VAL A 37 10.61 -18.89 -3.05
CA VAL A 37 10.11 -17.58 -3.48
C VAL A 37 10.13 -17.54 -5.01
N ALA A 38 8.95 -17.60 -5.61
CA ALA A 38 8.80 -17.58 -7.05
C ALA A 38 8.99 -16.15 -7.59
N ARG A 39 8.44 -15.17 -6.87
CA ARG A 39 8.56 -13.76 -7.25
C ARG A 39 8.23 -12.81 -6.10
N LYS A 40 9.08 -11.80 -5.90
CA LYS A 40 8.81 -10.65 -5.05
C LYS A 40 8.35 -9.48 -5.91
N HIS A 41 7.17 -8.95 -5.61
CA HIS A 41 6.55 -7.86 -6.35
C HIS A 41 6.44 -6.63 -5.48
N ARG A 42 7.23 -5.59 -5.79
CA ARG A 42 7.10 -4.30 -5.13
C ARG A 42 5.92 -3.52 -5.71
N PHE A 43 5.11 -2.93 -4.85
CA PHE A 43 3.98 -2.09 -5.24
C PHE A 43 3.73 -1.01 -4.18
N GLU A 44 2.90 -0.05 -4.56
CA GLU A 44 2.45 1.06 -3.74
C GLU A 44 0.93 1.15 -3.86
N ILE A 45 0.25 1.28 -2.73
CA ILE A 45 -1.17 1.59 -2.63
C ILE A 45 -1.26 2.96 -1.97
N SER A 46 -1.91 3.90 -2.65
CA SER A 46 -2.22 5.24 -2.16
C SER A 46 -3.72 5.49 -2.27
N GLY A 47 -4.21 6.54 -1.59
CA GLY A 47 -5.60 6.97 -1.71
C GLY A 47 -6.62 6.13 -0.91
N VAL A 48 -6.16 5.31 0.04
CA VAL A 48 -7.05 4.69 1.03
C VAL A 48 -7.31 5.73 2.12
N THR A 49 -8.57 6.13 2.28
CA THR A 49 -8.96 7.18 3.22
C THR A 49 -9.47 6.58 4.53
N GLY A 50 -9.02 7.13 5.67
CA GLY A 50 -9.41 6.64 6.99
C GLY A 50 -8.52 5.51 7.53
N ASN A 51 -8.96 4.83 8.58
CA ASN A 51 -8.19 3.78 9.28
C ASN A 51 -8.39 2.37 8.71
N ASP A 52 -8.95 2.21 7.51
CA ASP A 52 -9.35 0.88 7.03
C ASP A 52 -8.18 0.10 6.42
N VAL A 53 -7.37 -0.48 7.30
CA VAL A 53 -6.33 -1.44 6.95
C VAL A 53 -6.91 -2.64 6.18
N ASN A 54 -8.19 -2.98 6.35
CA ASN A 54 -8.79 -4.09 5.60
C ASN A 54 -8.91 -3.74 4.12
N GLU A 55 -9.28 -2.50 3.77
CA GLU A 55 -9.32 -2.05 2.38
C GLU A 55 -7.95 -2.15 1.70
N VAL A 56 -6.88 -1.78 2.42
CA VAL A 56 -5.49 -1.97 1.96
C VAL A 56 -5.22 -3.45 1.68
N VAL A 57 -5.58 -4.34 2.60
CA VAL A 57 -5.35 -5.80 2.48
C VAL A 57 -6.17 -6.41 1.34
N GLU A 58 -7.42 -5.99 1.14
CA GLU A 58 -8.26 -6.43 0.03
C GLU A 58 -7.69 -6.00 -1.33
N ASN A 59 -7.22 -4.75 -1.44
CA ASN A 59 -6.51 -4.28 -2.62
C ASN A 59 -5.23 -5.09 -2.88
N CYS A 60 -4.46 -5.41 -1.83
CA CYS A 60 -3.30 -6.28 -1.94
C CYS A 60 -3.68 -7.68 -2.42
N ARG A 61 -4.78 -8.26 -1.92
CA ARG A 61 -5.28 -9.57 -2.36
C ARG A 61 -5.58 -9.57 -3.85
N ARG A 62 -6.30 -8.56 -4.34
CA ARG A 62 -6.63 -8.42 -5.77
C ARG A 62 -5.36 -8.34 -6.63
N ILE A 63 -4.38 -7.55 -6.23
CA ILE A 63 -3.08 -7.44 -6.92
C ILE A 63 -2.37 -8.80 -6.90
N ALA A 64 -2.33 -9.48 -5.76
CA ALA A 64 -1.66 -10.77 -5.61
C ALA A 64 -2.25 -11.84 -6.54
N VAL A 65 -3.58 -11.95 -6.60
CA VAL A 65 -4.30 -12.87 -7.50
C VAL A 65 -3.97 -12.56 -8.96
N GLU A 66 -4.06 -11.30 -9.38
CA GLU A 66 -3.76 -10.90 -10.76
C GLU A 66 -2.30 -11.26 -11.14
N ARG A 67 -1.35 -10.97 -10.24
CA ARG A 67 0.07 -11.25 -10.46
C ARG A 67 0.36 -12.74 -10.49
N GLN A 68 -0.23 -13.51 -9.58
CA GLN A 68 -0.08 -14.96 -9.56
C GLN A 68 -0.67 -15.61 -10.82
N ASN A 69 -1.85 -15.17 -11.27
CA ASN A 69 -2.43 -15.63 -12.53
C ASN A 69 -1.53 -15.30 -13.73
N LYS A 70 -0.95 -14.10 -13.77
CA LYS A 70 0.01 -13.72 -14.80
C LYS A 70 1.29 -14.57 -14.75
N ALA A 71 1.76 -14.92 -13.55
CA ALA A 71 2.93 -15.79 -13.37
C ALA A 71 2.62 -17.24 -13.78
N ALA A 72 1.47 -17.78 -13.42
CA ALA A 72 0.99 -19.10 -13.82
C ALA A 72 0.85 -19.23 -15.35
N ARG A 73 0.32 -18.21 -16.03
CA ARG A 73 0.28 -18.20 -17.51
C ARG A 73 1.66 -18.25 -18.16
N ARG A 74 2.67 -17.63 -17.54
CA ARG A 74 4.05 -17.61 -18.05
C ARG A 74 4.83 -18.88 -17.68
N ASN A 75 4.40 -19.57 -16.63
CA ASN A 75 5.00 -20.81 -16.17
C ASN A 75 3.90 -21.84 -15.89
N PRO A 76 3.31 -22.45 -16.95
CA PRO A 76 2.18 -23.36 -16.83
C PRO A 76 2.47 -24.68 -16.09
N GLY A 77 3.72 -24.94 -15.70
CA GLY A 77 4.11 -26.03 -14.80
C GLY A 77 4.47 -25.59 -13.38
N GLY A 78 4.41 -24.28 -13.08
CA GLY A 78 4.72 -23.74 -11.77
C GLY A 78 3.64 -24.11 -10.76
N ASN A 79 3.98 -24.92 -9.76
CA ASN A 79 3.06 -25.28 -8.67
C ASN A 79 2.98 -24.13 -7.65
N PHE A 80 2.31 -23.04 -8.02
CA PHE A 80 2.13 -21.87 -7.14
C PHE A 80 1.22 -22.22 -5.97
N ARG A 81 1.61 -21.81 -4.76
CA ARG A 81 0.76 -21.97 -3.58
C ARG A 81 -0.45 -21.03 -3.67
N LYS A 82 -1.55 -21.41 -3.01
CA LYS A 82 -2.76 -20.59 -2.88
C LYS A 82 -2.62 -19.45 -1.86
N PHE A 83 -1.39 -19.12 -1.47
CA PHE A 83 -1.08 -18.09 -0.51
C PHE A 83 0.14 -17.30 -0.94
N SER A 84 0.17 -16.02 -0.58
CA SER A 84 1.32 -15.13 -0.75
C SER A 84 1.60 -14.38 0.54
N ASP A 85 2.87 -14.10 0.81
CA ASP A 85 3.22 -13.23 1.94
C ASP A 85 3.07 -11.77 1.52
N LEU A 86 2.42 -11.00 2.36
CA LEU A 86 2.25 -9.56 2.24
C LEU A 86 3.13 -8.87 3.28
N GLU A 87 4.05 -8.03 2.81
CA GLU A 87 4.89 -7.17 3.64
C GLU A 87 4.66 -5.71 3.23
N LEU A 88 4.03 -4.90 4.07
CA LEU A 88 3.79 -3.49 3.81
C LEU A 88 4.37 -2.61 4.92
N GLU A 89 4.93 -1.48 4.51
CA GLU A 89 5.19 -0.32 5.34
C GLU A 89 4.19 0.77 4.95
N CYS A 90 3.35 1.17 5.89
CA CYS A 90 2.30 2.16 5.69
C CYS A 90 2.61 3.44 6.47
N THR A 91 2.29 4.58 5.86
CA THR A 91 2.39 5.90 6.46
C THR A 91 1.02 6.56 6.43
N LYS A 92 0.62 7.13 7.56
CA LYS A 92 -0.62 7.89 7.74
C LYS A 92 -0.29 9.18 8.49
N GLY A 93 -0.27 10.31 7.79
CA GLY A 93 0.21 11.56 8.38
C GLY A 93 1.66 11.41 8.87
N SER A 94 1.87 11.56 10.18
CA SER A 94 3.18 11.33 10.84
C SER A 94 3.36 9.91 11.38
N GLU A 95 2.31 9.08 11.40
CA GLU A 95 2.35 7.72 11.91
C GLU A 95 2.89 6.75 10.86
N LYS A 96 3.72 5.80 11.31
CA LYS A 96 4.24 4.70 10.49
C LYS A 96 3.90 3.38 11.14
N PHE A 97 3.47 2.41 10.34
CA PHE A 97 3.15 1.07 10.81
C PHE A 97 3.42 0.01 9.74
N GLU A 98 3.66 -1.22 10.17
CA GLU A 98 3.90 -2.35 9.28
C GLU A 98 2.71 -3.30 9.25
N ILE A 99 2.40 -3.84 8.08
CA ILE A 99 1.43 -4.92 7.91
C ILE A 99 2.17 -6.14 7.36
N ARG A 100 2.19 -7.22 8.14
CA ARG A 100 2.69 -8.53 7.70
C ARG A 100 1.57 -9.56 7.80
N ARG A 101 1.14 -10.11 6.67
CA ARG A 101 -0.02 -11.02 6.58
C ARG A 101 0.24 -12.11 5.55
N LEU A 102 -0.25 -13.31 5.82
CA LEU A 102 -0.43 -14.32 4.77
C LEU A 102 -1.79 -14.06 4.11
N ILE A 103 -1.80 -13.83 2.80
CA ILE A 103 -3.03 -13.61 2.03
C ILE A 103 -3.31 -14.80 1.13
N LYS A 104 -4.58 -15.21 1.06
CA LYS A 104 -5.06 -16.28 0.20
C LYS A 104 -5.26 -15.75 -1.24
N THR A 105 -4.83 -16.50 -2.24
CA THR A 105 -4.69 -16.09 -3.65
C THR A 105 -5.31 -17.06 -4.66
N ASP A 106 -6.27 -17.89 -4.22
CA ASP A 106 -7.05 -18.79 -5.08
C ASP A 106 -8.38 -18.19 -5.57
#